data_AF-A0A8D8JJF2-F1
#
_entry.id   AF-A0A8D8JJF2-F1
#
_cell.length_a   1.000
_cell.length_b   1.000
_cell.length_c   1.000
_cell.angle_alpha   90.00
_cell.angle_beta   90.00
_cell.angle_gamma   90.00
#
_symmetry.space_group_name_H-M   'P 1'
#
loop_
_entity.id
_entity.type
_entity.pdbx_description
1 polymer ?
#
loop_
_entity_poly.entity_id
_entity_poly.type
_entity_poly.pdbx_seq_one_letter_code
_entity_poly.pdbx_strand_id
1 'polypeptide(L)'
;MNPVSLYITTSRLVFQSGGGGGPGGTDSGGTNGAGPGSSTFTDLNRLLPYLRKSLSCAVCCRLLLEPHTPAELNCQHHVCRGCVGERKKLKPSCASCKDYN
;
A
#
# COMPACT_ATOMS: atom_id res chain seq x y z
N MET A 1 -6.62 2.54 6.20
CA MET A 1 -5.52 1.77 6.83
C MET A 1 -4.34 2.71 7.03
N ASN A 2 -3.60 2.54 8.13
CA ASN A 2 -2.44 3.38 8.43
C ASN A 2 -1.26 3.03 7.49
N PRO A 3 -0.66 4.01 6.78
CA PRO A 3 0.42 3.77 5.83
C PRO A 3 1.71 3.25 6.49
N VAL A 4 2.00 3.65 7.74
CA VAL A 4 3.18 3.20 8.48
C VAL A 4 3.07 1.71 8.82
N SER A 5 1.93 1.27 9.34
CA SER A 5 1.71 -0.15 9.65
C SER A 5 1.79 -1.03 8.40
N LEU A 6 1.22 -0.57 7.28
CA LEU A 6 1.32 -1.26 5.99
C LEU A 6 2.76 -1.33 5.51
N TYR A 7 3.51 -0.22 5.57
CA TYR A 7 4.91 -0.19 5.17
C TYR A 7 5.74 -1.18 5.97
N ILE A 8 5.68 -1.13 7.30
CA ILE A 8 6.43 -2.05 8.18
C ILE A 8 6.10 -3.51 7.85
N THR A 9 4.81 -3.84 7.69
CA THR A 9 4.36 -5.22 7.44
C THR A 9 4.84 -5.71 6.07
N THR A 10 4.64 -4.92 5.01
CA THR A 10 5.07 -5.25 3.66
C THR A 10 6.59 -5.36 3.57
N SER A 11 7.34 -4.39 4.14
CA SER A 11 8.81 -4.43 4.16
C SER A 11 9.34 -5.67 4.88
N ARG A 12 8.76 -6.04 6.03
CA ARG A 12 9.13 -7.28 6.74
C ARG A 12 8.95 -8.50 5.85
N LEU A 13 7.85 -8.63 5.12
CA LEU A 13 7.63 -9.79 4.23
C LEU A 13 8.63 -9.81 3.07
N VAL A 14 8.93 -8.65 2.47
CA VAL A 14 9.93 -8.53 1.39
C VAL A 14 11.30 -9.00 1.88
N PHE A 15 11.75 -8.52 3.05
CA PHE A 15 13.09 -8.85 3.55
C PHE A 15 13.18 -10.24 4.21
N GLN A 16 12.07 -10.80 4.72
CA GLN A 16 12.02 -12.19 5.19
C GLN A 16 12.07 -13.20 4.03
N SER A 17 11.53 -12.84 2.86
CA SER A 17 11.63 -13.68 1.65
C SER A 17 13.07 -13.85 1.14
N GLY A 18 14.02 -13.03 1.60
CA GLY A 18 15.44 -13.09 1.22
C GLY A 18 16.31 -14.00 2.08
N GLY A 19 15.75 -14.66 3.10
CA GLY A 19 16.48 -15.54 4.04
C GLY A 19 16.70 -16.99 3.58
N GLY A 20 16.19 -17.40 2.42
CA GLY A 20 16.41 -18.75 1.90
C GLY A 20 15.86 -18.95 0.49
N GLY A 21 16.76 -19.10 -0.49
CA GLY A 21 16.44 -19.61 -1.83
C GLY A 21 16.33 -18.54 -2.91
N GLY A 22 17.42 -18.33 -3.66
CA GLY A 22 17.41 -17.59 -4.92
C GLY A 22 16.67 -18.32 -6.06
N PRO A 23 16.67 -17.76 -7.28
CA PRO A 23 15.95 -18.30 -8.43
C PRO A 23 16.76 -19.46 -9.03
N GLY A 24 16.72 -20.63 -8.39
CA GLY A 24 17.18 -21.89 -8.95
C GLY A 24 15.96 -22.72 -9.34
N GLY A 25 15.72 -22.88 -10.63
CA GLY A 25 14.72 -23.82 -11.12
C GLY A 25 15.14 -25.26 -10.84
N THR A 26 14.22 -26.06 -10.32
CA THR A 26 14.17 -27.51 -10.56
C THR A 26 12.71 -27.94 -10.62
N ASP A 27 12.31 -28.28 -11.83
CA ASP A 27 11.36 -29.33 -12.18
C ASP A 27 11.34 -30.53 -11.21
N SER A 28 10.22 -30.77 -10.54
CA SER A 28 9.78 -32.12 -10.14
C SER A 28 8.35 -32.13 -9.58
N GLY A 29 7.68 -33.27 -9.84
CA GLY A 29 6.26 -33.53 -9.67
C GLY A 29 5.64 -33.26 -8.30
N GLY A 30 4.33 -33.07 -8.34
CA GLY A 30 3.53 -32.55 -7.24
C GLY A 30 3.49 -33.39 -5.97
N THR A 31 3.45 -32.66 -4.86
CA THR A 31 2.75 -33.03 -3.63
C THR A 31 2.10 -31.75 -3.07
N ASN A 32 0.88 -31.87 -2.54
CA ASN A 32 0.18 -30.78 -1.87
C ASN A 32 0.94 -30.34 -0.62
N GLY A 33 1.78 -29.31 -0.73
CA GLY A 33 2.55 -28.76 0.38
C GLY A 33 3.00 -27.35 0.06
N ALA A 34 2.31 -26.34 0.62
CA ALA A 34 2.68 -24.95 0.47
C ALA A 34 4.05 -24.71 1.12
N GLY A 35 5.10 -24.66 0.31
CA GLY A 35 6.41 -24.19 0.76
C GLY A 35 6.33 -22.73 1.25
N PRO A 36 7.15 -22.32 2.22
CA PRO A 36 7.08 -20.99 2.85
C PRO A 36 7.25 -19.80 1.88
N GLY A 37 7.74 -20.03 0.66
CA GLY A 37 7.88 -19.01 -0.38
C GLY A 37 6.58 -18.68 -1.15
N SER A 38 5.64 -19.61 -1.28
CA SER A 38 4.40 -19.37 -2.05
C SER A 38 3.36 -18.57 -1.26
N SER A 39 3.29 -18.76 0.06
CA SER A 39 2.46 -17.96 0.96
C SER A 39 2.96 -16.52 1.07
N THR A 40 4.28 -16.33 1.21
CA THR A 40 4.88 -14.99 1.34
C THR A 40 4.62 -14.10 0.12
N PHE A 41 4.81 -14.63 -1.10
CA PHE A 41 4.51 -13.87 -2.32
C PHE A 41 3.00 -13.59 -2.47
N THR A 42 2.15 -14.55 -2.07
CA THR A 42 0.68 -14.36 -2.05
C THR A 42 0.29 -13.23 -1.09
N ASP A 43 0.89 -13.19 0.11
CA ASP A 43 0.64 -12.15 1.11
C ASP A 43 1.15 -10.77 0.65
N LEU A 44 2.31 -10.72 0.00
CA LEU A 44 2.82 -9.50 -0.62
C LEU A 44 1.86 -8.96 -1.70
N ASN A 45 1.37 -9.82 -2.58
CA ASN A 45 0.42 -9.44 -3.63
C ASN A 45 -0.91 -8.93 -3.05
N ARG A 46 -1.30 -9.39 -1.86
CA ARG A 46 -2.45 -8.86 -1.13
C ARG A 46 -2.16 -7.50 -0.51
N LEU A 47 -1.00 -7.30 0.11
CA LEU A 47 -0.67 -6.09 0.88
C LEU A 47 -0.22 -4.90 0.03
N LEU A 48 0.53 -5.15 -1.06
CA LEU A 48 1.09 -4.10 -1.92
C LEU A 48 0.03 -3.12 -2.47
N PRO A 49 -1.14 -3.57 -2.95
CA PRO A 49 -2.20 -2.65 -3.38
C PRO A 49 -2.70 -1.73 -2.26
N TYR A 50 -2.82 -2.23 -1.02
CA TYR A 50 -3.25 -1.42 0.12
C TYR A 50 -2.18 -0.39 0.50
N LEU A 51 -0.91 -0.79 0.52
CA LEU A 51 0.22 0.12 0.77
C LEU A 51 0.30 1.20 -0.32
N ARG A 52 0.20 0.82 -1.59
CA ARG A 52 0.19 1.79 -2.69
C ARG A 52 -0.97 2.77 -2.53
N LYS A 53 -2.18 2.27 -2.23
CA LYS A 53 -3.37 3.10 -2.06
C LYS A 53 -3.25 4.08 -0.88
N SER A 54 -2.65 3.67 0.25
CA SER A 54 -2.45 4.57 1.41
C SER A 54 -1.41 5.67 1.14
N LEU A 55 -0.53 5.46 0.15
CA LEU A 55 0.46 6.43 -0.33
C LEU A 55 0.03 7.16 -1.61
N SER A 56 -1.20 6.96 -2.08
CA SER A 56 -1.75 7.66 -3.24
C SER A 56 -2.42 8.97 -2.83
N CYS A 57 -2.20 10.00 -3.64
CA CYS A 57 -2.93 11.26 -3.55
C CYS A 57 -4.43 11.05 -3.77
N ALA A 58 -5.25 11.56 -2.84
CA ALA A 58 -6.70 11.47 -2.93
C ALA A 58 -7.30 12.22 -4.13
N VAL A 59 -6.54 13.08 -4.83
CA VAL A 59 -6.98 13.87 -6.00
C VAL A 59 -6.48 13.25 -7.30
N CYS A 60 -5.16 13.16 -7.47
CA CYS A 60 -4.56 12.71 -8.74
C CYS A 60 -4.40 11.18 -8.83
N CYS A 61 -4.67 10.43 -7.75
CA CYS A 61 -4.57 8.97 -7.66
C CYS A 61 -3.17 8.37 -7.91
N ARG A 62 -2.16 9.21 -8.14
CA ARG A 62 -0.75 8.82 -8.23
C ARG A 62 -0.11 8.78 -6.84
N LEU A 63 1.07 8.20 -6.74
CA LEU A 63 1.87 8.29 -5.51
C LEU A 63 2.08 9.76 -5.13
N LEU A 64 2.02 10.03 -3.83
CA LEU A 64 2.19 11.37 -3.29
C LEU A 64 3.56 11.94 -3.68
N LEU A 65 3.55 13.17 -4.19
CA LEU A 65 4.72 14.01 -4.39
C LEU A 65 4.54 15.23 -3.49
N GLU A 66 5.54 15.52 -2.64
CA GLU A 66 5.45 16.55 -1.60
C GLU A 66 4.13 16.45 -0.81
N PRO A 67 3.99 15.42 0.04
CA PRO A 67 2.72 15.14 0.71
C PRO A 67 2.31 16.31 1.63
N HIS A 68 1.05 16.72 1.48
CA HIS A 68 0.38 17.66 2.36
C HIS A 68 -0.69 16.91 3.16
N THR A 69 -0.59 16.99 4.49
CA THR A 69 -1.54 16.38 5.43
C THR A 69 -2.32 17.47 6.13
N PRO A 70 -3.65 17.56 5.94
CA PRO A 70 -4.46 18.51 6.70
C PRO A 70 -4.34 18.20 8.20
N ALA A 71 -3.94 19.18 9.01
CA ALA A 71 -3.60 18.98 10.42
C ALA A 71 -4.77 18.55 11.31
N GLU A 72 -6.01 18.76 10.85
CA GLU A 72 -7.22 18.64 11.68
C GLU A 72 -8.01 17.35 11.43
N LEU A 73 -7.57 16.47 10.53
CA LEU A 73 -8.39 15.38 10.02
C LEU A 73 -7.81 13.99 10.29
N ASN A 74 -8.54 13.18 11.06
CA ASN A 74 -8.22 11.77 11.32
C ASN A 74 -8.52 10.83 10.12
N CYS A 75 -8.88 11.37 8.93
CA CYS A 75 -9.25 10.55 7.76
C CYS A 75 -8.06 9.90 7.03
N GLN A 76 -6.81 10.29 7.32
CA GLN A 76 -5.59 9.76 6.69
C GLN A 76 -5.63 9.78 5.14
N HIS A 77 -6.34 10.75 4.56
CA HIS A 77 -6.35 11.00 3.12
C HIS A 77 -5.43 12.18 2.81
N HIS A 78 -4.28 11.86 2.23
CA HIS A 78 -3.25 12.83 1.91
C HIS A 78 -3.38 13.33 0.47
N VAL A 79 -2.87 14.52 0.19
CA VAL A 79 -2.82 15.09 -1.16
C VAL A 79 -1.39 15.55 -1.49
N CYS A 80 -1.07 15.69 -2.77
CA CYS A 80 0.17 16.35 -3.17
C CYS A 80 0.05 17.86 -2.90
N ARG A 81 1.17 18.56 -2.68
CA ARG A 81 1.19 20.02 -2.57
C ARG A 81 0.47 20.71 -3.74
N GLY A 82 0.70 20.24 -4.97
CA GLY A 82 0.04 20.73 -6.18
C GLY A 82 -1.41 20.27 -6.38
N CYS A 83 -2.00 19.55 -5.42
CA CYS A 83 -3.40 19.09 -5.46
C CYS A 83 -4.23 19.60 -4.27
N VAL A 84 -3.70 20.55 -3.50
CA VAL A 84 -4.45 21.19 -2.40
C VAL A 84 -5.59 22.02 -3.00
N GLY A 85 -6.78 21.98 -2.39
CA GLY A 85 -7.99 22.66 -2.88
C GLY A 85 -8.77 21.91 -3.96
N GLU A 86 -8.17 20.90 -4.59
CA GLU A 86 -8.80 20.15 -5.67
C GLU A 86 -9.74 19.04 -5.17
N ARG A 87 -10.70 18.66 -6.03
CA ARG A 87 -11.71 17.65 -5.70
C ARG A 87 -11.08 16.26 -5.51
N LYS A 88 -11.28 15.69 -4.32
CA LYS A 88 -10.84 14.33 -3.99
C LYS A 88 -11.69 13.28 -4.72
N LYS A 89 -11.04 12.26 -5.27
CA LYS A 89 -11.61 11.12 -5.99
C LYS A 89 -11.81 9.90 -5.06
N LEU A 90 -12.41 10.13 -3.90
CA LEU A 90 -12.70 9.08 -2.93
C LEU A 90 -14.02 8.38 -3.27
N LYS A 91 -14.04 7.04 -3.17
CA LYS A 91 -15.24 6.22 -3.29
C LYS A 91 -15.25 5.17 -2.17
N PRO A 92 -16.21 5.22 -1.22
CA PRO A 92 -17.19 6.30 -1.01
C PRO A 92 -16.50 7.62 -0.62
N SER A 93 -17.25 8.73 -0.66
CA SER A 93 -16.76 10.01 -0.13
C SER A 93 -16.45 9.87 1.37
N CYS A 94 -15.46 10.63 1.85
CA CYS A 94 -15.07 10.60 3.25
C CYS A 94 -15.74 11.75 4.02
N ALA A 95 -16.54 11.41 5.03
CA ALA A 95 -17.29 12.38 5.83
C ALA A 95 -16.39 13.40 6.58
N SER A 96 -15.20 12.99 7.01
CA SER A 96 -14.29 13.88 7.75
C SER A 96 -13.47 14.77 6.83
N CYS A 97 -13.26 14.35 5.60
CA CYS A 97 -12.52 15.13 4.63
C CYS A 97 -13.43 16.22 4.07
N LYS A 98 -13.64 17.30 4.83
CA LYS A 98 -14.37 18.49 4.35
C LYS A 98 -13.71 18.97 3.05
N ASP A 99 -14.55 19.20 2.05
CA ASP A 99 -14.15 19.94 0.86
C ASP A 99 -14.02 21.40 1.31
N TYR A 100 -12.81 21.80 1.71
CA TYR A 100 -12.51 23.20 1.97
C TYR A 100 -12.49 23.88 0.59
N ASN A 101 -13.54 24.67 0.32
CA ASN A 101 -13.60 25.62 -0.79
C ASN A 101 -12.98 26.94 -0.32
#